data_AF-A0A7V4G2G0-F1
#
_entry.id   AF-A0A7V4G2G0-F1
#
_cell.length_a   1.000
_cell.length_b   1.000
_cell.length_c   1.000
_cell.angle_alpha   90.00
_cell.angle_beta   90.00
_cell.angle_gamma   90.00
#
_symmetry.space_group_name_H-M   'P 1'
#
loop_
_entity.id
_entity.type
_entity.pdbx_description
1 polymer ?
#
loop_
_entity_poly.entity_id
_entity_poly.type
_entity_poly.pdbx_seq_one_letter_code
_entity_poly.pdbx_strand_id
1 'polypeptide(L)' 'MEPINHHRVIHHEGEAVMNVCGCGRLHFTYGPITLHFEREEFVAFAGQVGRLAVQVQQMVDGRGPVLLPRPSNMSCH' A
#
# COMPACT_ATOMS: atom_id res chain seq x y z
N MET A 1 -13.75 9.29 34.38
CA MET A 1 -13.04 8.13 33.80
C MET A 1 -13.60 7.95 32.40
N GLU A 2 -12.84 8.35 31.39
CA GLU A 2 -13.23 8.24 29.97
C GLU A 2 -13.14 6.78 29.50
N PRO A 3 -14.05 6.27 28.65
CA PRO A 3 -13.97 4.89 28.16
C PRO A 3 -12.92 4.76 27.06
N ILE A 4 -12.00 3.82 27.24
CA ILE A 4 -10.98 3.46 26.26
C ILE A 4 -11.67 2.70 25.12
N ASN A 5 -11.84 3.34 23.97
CA ASN A 5 -12.38 2.73 22.76
C ASN A 5 -11.30 1.86 22.11
N HIS A 6 -11.19 0.61 22.56
CA HIS A 6 -10.39 -0.41 21.88
C HIS A 6 -11.11 -0.80 20.58
N HIS A 7 -10.83 -0.08 19.49
CA HIS A 7 -11.06 -0.59 18.13
C HIS A 7 -10.13 -1.81 17.93
N ARG A 8 -10.63 -2.98 18.31
CA ARG A 8 -9.94 -4.25 18.11
C ARG A 8 -10.13 -4.63 16.65
N VAL A 9 -9.20 -4.20 15.79
CA VAL A 9 -9.10 -4.70 14.42
C VAL A 9 -8.72 -6.18 14.54
N ILE A 10 -9.67 -7.08 14.28
CA ILE A 10 -9.40 -8.51 14.20
C ILE A 10 -8.70 -8.73 12.86
N HIS A 11 -7.39 -8.95 12.88
CA HIS A 11 -6.64 -9.28 11.67
C HIS A 11 -7.02 -10.70 11.24
N HIS A 12 -7.81 -10.82 10.17
CA HIS A 12 -7.84 -12.05 9.39
C HIS A 12 -6.49 -12.19 8.68
N GLU A 13 -5.83 -13.35 8.79
CA GLU A 13 -4.58 -13.61 8.07
C GLU A 13 -4.79 -13.36 6.56
N GLY A 14 -4.05 -12.39 6.00
CA GLY A 14 -4.11 -12.02 4.59
C GLY A 14 -5.06 -10.89 4.21
N GLU A 15 -5.88 -10.37 5.13
CA GLU A 15 -6.74 -9.22 4.84
C GLU A 15 -5.97 -7.91 5.00
N ALA A 16 -5.86 -7.17 3.89
CA ALA A 16 -5.30 -5.82 3.88
C ALA A 16 -6.41 -4.81 4.18
N VAL A 17 -6.29 -4.09 5.29
CA VAL A 17 -7.27 -3.08 5.71
C VAL A 17 -6.66 -1.69 5.59
N MET A 18 -7.40 -0.76 5.00
CA MET A 18 -6.99 0.64 4.86
C MET A 18 -8.04 1.56 5.47
N ASN A 19 -7.61 2.43 6.39
CA ASN A 19 -8.51 3.35 7.12
C ASN A 19 -7.92 4.76 7.21
N VAL A 20 -8.80 5.76 7.19
CA VAL A 20 -8.47 7.15 7.54
C VAL A 20 -8.88 7.39 8.99
N CYS A 21 -7.93 7.78 9.83
CA CYS A 21 -8.18 8.11 11.21
C CYS A 21 -8.82 9.51 11.33
N GLY A 22 -9.63 9.74 12.37
CA GLY A 22 -10.20 11.05 12.67
C GLY A 22 -9.16 12.15 12.93
N CYS A 23 -7.90 11.79 13.18
CA CYS A 23 -6.77 12.73 13.24
C CYS A 23 -6.17 13.11 11.88
N GLY A 24 -6.71 12.59 10.77
CA GLY A 24 -6.25 12.87 9.41
C GLY A 24 -5.15 11.95 8.87
N ARG A 25 -4.62 11.05 9.71
CA ARG A 25 -3.61 10.05 9.32
C ARG A 25 -4.22 8.83 8.64
N LEU A 26 -3.46 8.19 7.76
CA LEU A 26 -3.90 7.00 7.04
C LEU A 26 -3.14 5.78 7.52
N HIS A 27 -3.86 4.71 7.83
CA HIS A 27 -3.31 3.46 8.34
C HIS A 27 -3.57 2.35 7.32
N PHE A 28 -2.51 1.63 6.97
CA PHE A 28 -2.58 0.41 6.19
C PHE A 28 -2.13 -0.75 7.06
N THR A 29 -2.96 -1.76 7.23
CA THR A 29 -2.63 -2.93 8.04
C THR A 29 -2.70 -4.19 7.21
N TYR A 30 -1.65 -5.02 7.31
CA TYR A 30 -1.56 -6.33 6.69
C TYR A 30 -0.98 -7.32 7.71
N GLY A 31 -1.83 -8.23 8.21
CA GLY A 31 -1.47 -9.15 9.29
C GLY A 31 -0.95 -8.39 10.53
N PRO A 32 0.26 -8.71 11.03
CA PRO A 32 0.81 -8.04 12.22
C PRO A 32 1.44 -6.66 11.92
N ILE A 33 1.51 -6.24 10.66
CA ILE A 33 2.21 -5.02 10.25
C ILE A 33 1.20 -3.92 9.99
N THR A 34 1.34 -2.79 10.69
CA THR A 34 0.61 -1.54 10.39
C THR A 34 1.58 -0.46 9.96
N LEU A 35 1.34 0.13 8.80
CA LEU A 35 2.01 1.31 8.29
C LEU A 35 1.15 2.54 8.61
N HIS A 36 1.80 3.56 9.17
CA HIS A 36 1.19 4.85 9.44
C HIS A 36 1.73 5.88 8.47
N PHE A 37 0.84 6.64 7.86
CA PHE A 37 1.20 7.69 6.92
C PHE A 37 0.61 9.03 7.36
N GLU A 38 1.41 10.08 7.25
CA GLU A 38 0.86 11.41 7.05
C GLU A 38 0.21 11.51 5.65
N ARG A 39 -0.61 12.55 5.43
CA ARG A 39 -1.40 12.68 4.20
C ARG A 39 -0.51 12.67 2.95
N GLU A 40 0.54 13.48 2.94
CA GLU A 40 1.42 13.67 1.79
C GLU A 40 2.21 12.38 1.49
N GLU A 41 2.66 11.70 2.54
CA GLU A 41 3.35 10.42 2.45
C GLU A 41 2.45 9.34 1.85
N PHE A 42 1.19 9.29 2.28
CA PHE A 42 0.21 8.36 1.74
C PHE A 42 -0.05 8.61 0.25
N VAL A 43 -0.25 9.87 -0.16
CA VAL A 43 -0.52 10.21 -1.56
C VAL A 43 0.66 9.81 -2.45
N ALA A 44 1.89 10.06 -2.00
CA ALA A 44 3.09 9.64 -2.70
C ALA A 44 3.19 8.10 -2.81
N PHE A 45 2.94 7.39 -1.70
CA PHE A 45 2.93 5.92 -1.66
C PHE A 45 1.87 5.33 -2.61
N ALA A 46 0.62 5.79 -2.52
CA ALA A 46 -0.47 5.33 -3.38
C ALA A 46 -0.18 5.55 -4.87
N GLY A 47 0.46 6.67 -5.21
CA GLY A 47 0.90 6.95 -6.58
C GLY A 47 1.91 5.92 -7.12
N GLN A 48 2.85 5.48 -6.29
CA GLN A 48 3.82 4.44 -6.68
C GLN A 48 3.16 3.06 -6.80
N VAL A 49 2.31 2.69 -5.84
CA VAL A 49 1.56 1.42 -5.89
C VAL A 49 0.68 1.36 -7.13
N GLY A 50 -0.02 2.44 -7.48
CA GLY A 50 -0.86 2.50 -8.67
C GLY A 50 -0.07 2.31 -9.97
N ARG A 51 1.10 2.95 -10.09
CA ARG A 51 2.00 2.77 -11.24
C ARG A 51 2.48 1.32 -11.36
N LEU A 52 2.86 0.71 -10.22
CA LEU A 52 3.28 -0.68 -10.18
C LEU A 52 2.13 -1.62 -10.56
N ALA A 53 0.91 -1.37 -10.07
CA ALA A 53 -0.26 -2.18 -10.39
C ALA A 53 -0.55 -2.18 -11.91
N VAL A 54 -0.45 -1.01 -12.56
CA VAL A 54 -0.57 -0.91 -14.03
C VAL A 54 0.52 -1.70 -14.74
N GLN A 55 1.77 -1.61 -14.28
CA GLN A 55 2.88 -2.39 -14.86
C GLN A 55 2.64 -3.90 -14.73
N VAL A 56 2.18 -4.36 -13.57
CA VAL A 56 1.86 -5.77 -13.33
C VAL A 56 0.71 -6.23 -14.23
N GLN A 57 -0.35 -5.44 -14.36
CA GLN A 57 -1.48 -5.76 -15.25
C GLN A 57 -1.01 -5.91 -16.72
N GLN A 58 -0.17 -5.00 -17.20
CA GLN A 58 0.40 -5.09 -18.56
C GLN A 58 1.20 -6.39 -18.77
N MET A 59 2.00 -6.79 -17.79
CA MET A 59 2.74 -8.06 -17.84
C MET A 59 1.81 -9.28 -17.90
N VAL A 60 0.73 -9.27 -17.09
CA VAL A 60 -0.25 -10.36 -17.04
C VAL A 60 -1.07 -10.45 -18.33
N ASP A 61 -1.44 -9.31 -18.92
CA ASP A 61 -2.23 -9.21 -20.15
C ASP A 61 -1.42 -9.51 -21.43
N GLY A 62 -0.15 -9.90 -21.31
CA GLY A 62 0.73 -10.20 -22.45
C GLY A 62 1.06 -8.97 -23.31
N ARG A 63 0.65 -7.77 -22.91
CA ARG A 63 1.13 -6.50 -23.47
C ARG A 63 2.47 -6.22 -22.82
N GLY A 64 3.53 -6.79 -23.40
CA GLY A 64 4.91 -6.56 -22.97
C GLY A 64 5.13 -5.08 -22.64
N PRO A 65 5.87 -4.78 -21.55
CA PRO A 65 6.01 -3.42 -21.05
C PRO A 65 6.42 -2.51 -22.20
N VAL A 66 5.78 -1.35 -22.32
CA VAL A 66 6.32 -0.29 -23.17
C VAL A 66 7.68 0.06 -22.56
N LEU A 67 8.73 -0.54 -23.12
CA LEU A 67 10.10 -0.48 -22.65
C LEU A 67 10.59 0.97 -22.79
N LEU A 68 10.35 1.78 -21.76
CA LEU A 68 11.30 2.83 -21.42
C LEU A 68 12.63 2.14 -21.07
N PRO A 69 13.79 2.72 -21.45
CA PRO A 69 15.08 2.05 -21.30
C PRO A 69 15.29 1.60 -19.86
N ARG A 70 15.36 0.28 -19.66
CA ARG A 70 15.58 -0.37 -18.37
C ARG A 70 17.00 -0.02 -17.88
N PRO A 71 17.18 0.72 -16.78
CA PRO A 71 18.49 0.84 -16.15
C PRO A 71 18.89 -0.56 -15.67
N SER A 72 20.10 -0.99 -16.03
CA SER A 72 20.64 -2.35 -15.91
C SER A 72 20.82 -2.89 -14.48
N ASN A 73 20.24 -2.27 -13.45
CA ASN A 73 20.72 -2.42 -12.07
C ASN A 73 19.64 -2.87 -11.06
N MET A 74 18.46 -3.33 -11.48
CA MET A 74 17.48 -3.93 -10.55
C MET A 74 17.54 -5.45 -10.57
N SER A 75 18.37 -6.04 -9.70
CA SER A 75 18.15 -7.41 -9.21
C SER A 75 17.20 -7.35 -8.01
N CYS A 76 16.12 -8.10 -8.06
CA CYS A 76 15.36 -8.41 -6.85
C CYS A 76 16.12 -9.53 -6.12
N HIS A 77 16.60 -9.25 -4.91
CA HIS A 77 17.12 -10.26 -3.99
C HIS A 77 16.00 -10.76 -3.08
#